data_AF-A0AAV1QLW7-F1
#
_entry.id   AF-A0AAV1QLW7-F1
#
_cell.length_a   1.000
_cell.length_b   1.000
_cell.length_c   1.000
_cell.angle_alpha   90.00
_cell.angle_beta   90.00
_cell.angle_gamma   90.00
#
_symmetry.space_group_name_H-M   'P 1'
#
loop_
_entity.id
_entity.type
_entity.pdbx_description
1 polymer ?
#
loop_
_entity_poly.entity_id
_entity_poly.type
_entity_poly.pdbx_seq_one_letter_code
_entity_poly.pdbx_strand_id
1 'polypeptide(L)'
;MIKTERILHLKSCRGRKVRVVREHYLREEVPCYSSLCQGGCVNDGKVLPGDLIHYVVPDVGMVVDYMEILELRELQGIVFTQTACQGVQHSKGRRQYNRLRNLLKDPRHDCVLFANEYQEYSYCPREKGESQEKWQTRCVYSAAVWYYNHLAGMRNVVMITDDQEAVAQYNSLNSGVYVMSVQ
;
A
#
# COMPACT_ATOMS: atom_id res chain seq x y z
N MET A 1 -11.09 8.33 -15.93
CA MET A 1 -11.61 7.21 -15.10
C MET A 1 -11.78 5.98 -15.97
N ILE A 2 -10.96 4.96 -15.78
CA ILE A 2 -10.97 3.73 -16.58
C ILE A 2 -11.82 2.67 -15.86
N LYS A 3 -12.77 2.06 -16.56
CA LYS A 3 -13.56 0.94 -16.03
C LYS A 3 -12.85 -0.37 -16.35
N THR A 4 -12.59 -1.17 -15.31
CA THR A 4 -12.03 -2.52 -15.41
C THR A 4 -12.95 -3.51 -14.70
N GLU A 5 -12.75 -4.80 -14.95
CA GLU A 5 -13.48 -5.88 -14.27
C GLU A 5 -12.55 -6.65 -13.35
N ARG A 6 -12.97 -6.84 -12.10
CA ARG A 6 -12.29 -7.71 -11.14
C ARG A 6 -13.08 -8.99 -10.95
N ILE A 7 -12.47 -10.11 -11.34
CA ILE A 7 -13.05 -11.44 -11.17
C ILE A 7 -12.57 -12.05 -9.86
N LEU A 8 -13.50 -12.39 -8.99
CA LEU A 8 -13.25 -13.03 -7.69
C LEU A 8 -13.79 -14.46 -7.71
N HIS A 9 -13.00 -15.40 -7.20
CA HIS A 9 -13.42 -16.77 -6.97
C HIS A 9 -13.65 -16.97 -5.47
N LEU A 10 -14.92 -17.02 -5.07
CA LEU A 10 -15.32 -17.11 -3.67
C LEU A 10 -15.92 -18.48 -3.36
N LYS A 11 -15.85 -18.90 -2.10
CA LYS A 11 -16.66 -20.00 -1.58
C LYS A 11 -17.91 -19.41 -0.92
N SER A 12 -19.09 -19.87 -1.35
CA SER A 12 -20.35 -19.56 -0.70
C SER A 12 -20.39 -20.12 0.73
N CYS A 13 -21.29 -19.61 1.57
CA CYS A 13 -21.57 -20.18 2.89
C CYS A 13 -21.95 -21.67 2.83
N ARG A 14 -22.45 -22.15 1.68
CA ARG A 14 -22.77 -23.57 1.42
C ARG A 14 -21.62 -24.34 0.76
N GLY A 15 -20.40 -23.81 0.75
CA GLY A 15 -19.19 -24.45 0.21
C GLY A 15 -19.06 -24.43 -1.33
N ARG A 16 -20.08 -23.99 -2.07
CA ARG A 16 -20.02 -23.90 -3.55
C ARG A 16 -19.02 -22.84 -4.00
N LYS A 17 -18.21 -23.15 -5.01
CA LYS A 17 -17.35 -22.18 -5.69
C LYS A 17 -18.21 -21.26 -6.56
N VAL A 18 -18.10 -19.95 -6.38
CA VAL A 18 -18.84 -18.93 -7.11
C VAL A 18 -17.84 -17.97 -7.75
N ARG A 19 -18.03 -17.69 -9.04
CA ARG A 19 -17.30 -16.64 -9.76
C ARG A 19 -18.12 -15.36 -9.68
N VAL A 20 -17.56 -14.32 -9.06
CA VAL A 20 -18.19 -13.01 -8.91
C VAL A 20 -17.39 -12.00 -9.73
N VAL A 21 -18.05 -11.30 -10.64
CA VAL A 21 -17.46 -10.18 -11.38
C VAL A 21 -17.89 -8.89 -10.69
N ARG A 22 -16.92 -8.03 -10.39
CA ARG A 22 -17.17 -6.68 -9.84
C ARG A 22 -16.57 -5.64 -10.76
N GLU A 23 -17.28 -4.52 -10.90
CA GLU A 23 -16.73 -3.34 -11.55
C GLU A 23 -15.63 -2.73 -10.68
N HIS A 24 -14.53 -2.32 -11.30
CA HIS A 24 -13.40 -1.70 -10.63
C HIS A 24 -12.96 -0.47 -11.41
N TYR A 25 -13.12 0.70 -10.79
CA TYR A 25 -12.90 1.99 -11.45
C TYR A 25 -11.56 2.57 -11.02
N LEU A 26 -10.70 2.81 -12.00
CA LEU A 26 -9.40 3.45 -11.83
C LEU A 26 -9.52 4.95 -12.09
N ARG A 27 -8.82 5.73 -11.26
CA ARG A 27 -8.84 7.19 -11.26
C ARG A 27 -7.41 7.70 -11.24
N GLU A 28 -7.14 8.76 -11.97
CA GLU A 28 -5.88 9.51 -11.89
C GLU A 28 -5.82 10.34 -10.61
N GLU A 29 -6.95 10.93 -10.21
CA GLU A 29 -7.09 11.73 -9.00
C GLU A 29 -7.39 10.84 -7.78
N VAL A 30 -6.32 10.38 -7.14
CA VAL A 30 -6.37 9.73 -5.83
C VAL A 30 -5.51 10.54 -4.86
N PRO A 31 -6.01 10.90 -3.66
CA PRO A 31 -5.25 11.65 -2.67
C PRO A 31 -3.94 10.95 -2.31
N CYS A 32 -2.81 11.65 -2.42
CA CYS A 32 -1.49 11.16 -2.03
C CYS A 32 -1.12 11.51 -0.60
N TYR A 33 -1.88 12.40 0.04
CA TYR A 33 -1.66 12.86 1.41
C TYR A 33 -0.20 13.24 1.71
N SER A 34 0.50 13.86 0.76
CA SER A 34 1.87 14.36 0.95
C SER A 34 1.87 15.88 0.86
N SER A 35 2.52 16.54 1.82
CA SER A 35 2.73 18.00 1.77
C SER A 35 3.66 18.44 0.63
N LEU A 36 4.46 17.52 0.08
CA LEU A 36 5.34 17.75 -1.08
C LEU A 36 4.62 17.58 -2.42
N CYS A 37 3.31 17.29 -2.43
CA CYS A 37 2.57 17.10 -3.67
C CYS A 37 2.51 18.40 -4.48
N GLN A 38 3.05 18.36 -5.70
CA GLN A 38 2.91 19.45 -6.69
C GLN A 38 1.80 19.17 -7.70
N GLY A 39 1.29 17.93 -7.76
CA GLY A 39 0.25 17.50 -8.70
C GLY A 39 -1.17 17.96 -8.35
N GLY A 40 -1.35 18.81 -7.33
CA GLY A 40 -2.66 19.36 -6.96
C GLY A 40 -3.65 18.33 -6.41
N CYS A 41 -3.17 17.22 -5.82
CA CYS A 41 -4.05 16.22 -5.22
C CYS A 41 -4.92 16.84 -4.11
N VAL A 42 -6.23 16.61 -4.20
CA VAL A 42 -7.18 17.02 -3.15
C VAL A 42 -7.06 16.06 -1.98
N ASN A 43 -6.32 16.46 -0.94
CA ASN A 43 -6.15 15.66 0.26
C ASN A 43 -7.21 16.01 1.31
N ASP A 44 -8.00 15.03 1.74
CA ASP A 44 -9.01 15.16 2.78
C ASP A 44 -8.50 14.60 4.12
N GLY A 45 -7.74 15.42 4.86
CA GLY A 45 -7.30 15.08 6.21
C GLY A 45 -5.82 15.32 6.44
N LYS A 46 -5.19 14.46 7.25
CA LYS A 46 -3.77 14.57 7.58
C LYS A 46 -2.89 14.30 6.37
N VAL A 47 -1.79 15.04 6.30
CA VAL A 47 -0.77 14.89 5.25
C VAL A 47 0.57 14.55 5.88
N LEU A 48 1.37 13.77 5.16
CA LEU A 48 2.74 13.45 5.54
C LEU A 48 3.61 14.71 5.48
N PRO A 49 4.47 14.92 6.48
CA PRO A 49 5.30 16.10 6.57
C PRO A 49 6.48 15.99 5.59
N GLY A 50 6.83 17.14 5.01
CA GLY A 50 7.77 17.22 3.89
C GLY A 50 9.23 17.36 4.30
N ASP A 51 9.50 17.52 5.59
CA ASP A 51 10.83 17.62 6.20
C ASP A 51 11.48 16.25 6.49
N LEU A 52 10.69 15.17 6.47
CA LEU A 52 11.19 13.80 6.63
C LEU A 52 12.19 13.43 5.54
N ILE A 53 13.21 12.65 5.85
CA ILE A 53 14.22 12.25 4.85
C ILE A 53 13.68 11.27 3.79
N HIS A 54 12.77 10.38 4.16
CA HIS A 54 12.14 9.38 3.30
C HIS A 54 10.72 9.07 3.78
N TYR A 55 9.91 8.46 2.92
CA TYR A 55 8.65 7.83 3.31
C TYR A 55 8.79 6.32 3.38
N VAL A 56 8.01 5.69 4.25
CA VAL A 56 8.05 4.24 4.49
C VAL A 56 6.78 3.59 3.94
N VAL A 57 6.93 2.55 3.11
CA VAL A 57 5.82 1.77 2.56
C VAL A 57 5.95 0.32 3.05
N PRO A 58 5.29 -0.06 4.15
CA PRO A 58 5.39 -1.43 4.65
C PRO A 58 4.61 -2.40 3.75
N ASP A 59 5.24 -3.55 3.47
CA ASP A 59 4.62 -4.67 2.78
C ASP A 59 3.53 -5.34 3.65
N VAL A 60 2.71 -6.18 3.03
CA VAL A 60 1.57 -6.81 3.70
C VAL A 60 2.00 -7.67 4.89
N GLY A 61 3.05 -8.48 4.74
CA GLY A 61 3.63 -9.27 5.85
C GLY A 61 4.04 -8.37 7.03
N MET A 62 4.72 -7.27 6.72
CA MET A 62 5.15 -6.29 7.72
C MET A 62 3.99 -5.69 8.51
N VAL A 63 2.93 -5.26 7.83
CA VAL A 63 1.75 -4.70 8.51
C VAL A 63 0.99 -5.76 9.30
N VAL A 64 0.97 -7.00 8.81
CA VAL A 64 0.24 -8.11 9.43
C VAL A 64 0.93 -8.59 10.72
N ASP A 65 2.25 -8.72 10.72
CA ASP A 65 2.99 -9.37 11.81
C ASP A 65 3.75 -8.40 12.72
N TYR A 66 4.04 -7.17 12.26
CA TYR A 66 4.86 -6.20 13.00
C TYR A 66 4.15 -4.85 13.21
N MET A 67 2.82 -4.87 13.36
CA MET A 67 2.01 -3.65 13.60
C MET A 67 2.50 -2.85 14.80
N GLU A 68 2.95 -3.52 15.87
CA GLU A 68 3.47 -2.89 17.08
C GLU A 68 4.67 -1.98 16.80
N ILE A 69 5.53 -2.35 15.84
CA ILE A 69 6.70 -1.55 15.43
C ILE A 69 6.23 -0.36 14.59
N LEU A 70 5.24 -0.56 13.72
CA LEU A 70 4.66 0.50 12.89
C LEU A 70 3.83 1.51 13.70
N GLU A 71 3.48 1.18 14.95
CA GLU A 71 2.84 2.06 15.92
C GLU A 71 3.83 2.88 16.76
N LEU A 72 5.14 2.70 16.58
CA LEU A 72 6.14 3.54 17.25
C LEU A 72 6.05 4.99 16.71
N ARG A 73 6.16 5.97 17.60
CA ARG A 73 6.04 7.40 17.23
C ARG A 73 7.27 7.92 16.53
N GLU A 74 8.40 7.27 16.78
CA GLU A 74 9.69 7.51 16.16
C GLU A 74 9.65 7.17 14.67
N LEU A 75 8.75 6.26 14.25
CA LEU A 75 8.56 5.92 12.86
C LEU A 75 7.52 6.85 12.22
N GLN A 76 8.01 7.83 11.47
CA GLN A 76 7.19 8.84 10.79
C GLN A 76 7.18 8.59 9.27
N GLY A 77 6.20 9.18 8.57
CA GLY A 77 6.15 9.13 7.11
C GLY A 77 5.63 7.82 6.54
N ILE A 78 4.75 7.12 7.25
CA ILE A 78 4.29 5.78 6.84
C ILE A 78 3.11 5.88 5.86
N VAL A 79 3.28 5.34 4.66
CA VAL A 79 2.22 5.19 3.66
C VAL A 79 1.70 3.75 3.72
N PHE A 80 0.58 3.53 4.41
CA PHE A 80 -0.11 2.25 4.34
C PHE A 80 -0.88 2.14 3.03
N THR A 81 -0.62 1.10 2.26
CA THR A 81 -1.40 0.82 1.05
C THR A 81 -2.75 0.21 1.40
N GLN A 82 -3.76 0.44 0.55
CA GLN A 82 -5.05 -0.23 0.66
C GLN A 82 -4.87 -1.76 0.56
N THR A 83 -3.95 -2.24 -0.28
CA THR A 83 -3.62 -3.67 -0.38
C THR A 83 -3.11 -4.25 0.95
N ALA A 84 -2.19 -3.57 1.64
CA ALA A 84 -1.71 -4.01 2.95
C ALA A 84 -2.80 -3.98 4.02
N CYS A 85 -3.61 -2.91 4.04
CA CYS A 85 -4.76 -2.81 4.95
C CYS A 85 -5.78 -3.95 4.75
N GLN A 86 -6.08 -4.31 3.51
CA GLN A 86 -6.95 -5.45 3.20
C GLN A 86 -6.31 -6.77 3.63
N GLY A 87 -4.99 -6.93 3.46
CA GLY A 87 -4.25 -8.09 3.94
C GLY A 87 -4.43 -8.32 5.45
N VAL A 88 -4.34 -7.25 6.26
CA VAL A 88 -4.62 -7.34 7.71
C VAL A 88 -6.04 -7.84 7.99
N GLN A 89 -7.04 -7.30 7.29
CA GLN A 89 -8.43 -7.71 7.47
C GLN A 89 -8.63 -9.19 7.11
N HIS A 90 -7.99 -9.66 6.03
CA HIS A 90 -8.07 -11.04 5.59
C HIS A 90 -7.34 -12.03 6.51
N SER A 91 -6.15 -11.66 7.00
CA SER A 91 -5.28 -12.56 7.76
C SER A 91 -5.53 -12.53 9.27
N LYS A 92 -5.72 -11.35 9.87
CA LYS A 92 -5.89 -11.17 11.34
C LYS A 92 -7.32 -10.81 11.74
N GLY A 93 -8.18 -10.49 10.77
CA GLY A 93 -9.59 -10.22 11.00
C GLY A 93 -9.91 -8.76 11.35
N ARG A 94 -11.17 -8.51 11.69
CA ARG A 94 -11.75 -7.15 11.80
C ARG A 94 -11.21 -6.34 12.98
N ARG A 95 -10.81 -6.98 14.08
CA ARG A 95 -10.30 -6.29 15.28
C ARG A 95 -8.98 -5.59 14.96
N GLN A 96 -8.04 -6.28 14.36
CA GLN A 96 -6.72 -5.76 13.97
C GLN A 96 -6.86 -4.72 12.86
N TYR A 97 -7.76 -4.94 11.90
CA TYR A 97 -8.09 -3.92 10.91
C TYR A 97 -8.61 -2.62 11.54
N ASN A 98 -9.48 -2.72 12.55
CA ASN A 98 -9.98 -1.55 13.27
C ASN A 98 -8.86 -0.85 14.08
N ARG A 99 -7.90 -1.60 14.64
CA ARG A 99 -6.70 -1.04 15.29
C ARG A 99 -5.89 -0.19 14.30
N LEU A 100 -5.59 -0.72 13.12
CA LEU A 100 -4.91 0.02 12.04
C LEU A 100 -5.72 1.27 11.61
N ARG A 101 -7.04 1.14 11.48
CA ARG A 101 -7.92 2.27 11.16
C ARG A 101 -7.92 3.36 12.23
N ASN A 102 -7.73 3.01 13.50
CA ASN A 102 -7.61 3.98 14.58
C ASN A 102 -6.24 4.67 14.55
N LEU A 103 -5.15 3.93 14.27
CA LEU A 103 -3.82 4.51 14.05
C LEU A 103 -3.84 5.54 12.91
N LEU A 104 -4.48 5.21 11.80
CA LEU A 104 -4.68 6.11 10.65
C LEU A 104 -5.50 7.36 10.99
N LYS A 105 -6.19 7.44 12.14
CA LYS A 105 -6.91 8.63 12.60
C LYS A 105 -6.17 9.41 13.67
N ASP A 106 -5.18 8.80 14.33
CA ASP A 106 -4.41 9.46 15.36
C ASP A 106 -3.51 10.53 14.72
N PRO A 107 -3.63 11.82 15.10
CA PRO A 107 -2.79 12.89 14.58
C PRO A 107 -1.34 12.83 15.11
N ARG A 108 -1.06 12.02 16.13
CA ARG A 108 0.30 11.84 16.67
C ARG A 108 1.18 10.93 15.82
N HIS A 109 0.57 10.20 14.88
CA HIS A 109 1.26 9.29 13.98
C HIS A 109 1.19 9.84 12.56
N ASP A 110 2.37 10.14 12.00
CA ASP A 110 2.55 10.59 10.62
C ASP A 110 2.41 9.39 9.68
N CYS A 111 1.18 8.95 9.51
CA CYS A 111 0.83 7.85 8.64
C CYS A 111 -0.44 8.14 7.85
N VAL A 112 -0.54 7.60 6.64
CA VAL A 112 -1.66 7.84 5.72
C VAL A 112 -2.10 6.55 5.05
N LEU A 113 -3.33 6.54 4.54
CA LEU A 113 -3.87 5.45 3.75
C LEU A 113 -3.87 5.84 2.28
N PHE A 114 -3.08 5.14 1.47
CA PHE A 114 -3.08 5.30 0.03
C PHE A 114 -3.94 4.25 -0.66
N ALA A 115 -4.93 4.70 -1.42
CA ALA A 115 -5.84 3.83 -2.16
C ALA A 115 -5.23 3.36 -3.49
N ASN A 116 -4.09 2.64 -3.40
CA ASN A 116 -3.28 2.19 -4.54
C ASN A 116 -4.07 1.35 -5.56
N GLU A 117 -5.09 0.61 -5.13
CA GLU A 117 -5.91 -0.20 -6.03
C GLU A 117 -6.82 0.65 -6.93
N TYR A 118 -7.16 1.88 -6.54
CA TYR A 118 -7.99 2.78 -7.35
C TYR A 118 -7.17 3.81 -8.13
N GLN A 119 -5.88 3.96 -7.82
CA GLN A 119 -5.00 4.83 -8.56
C GLN A 119 -4.54 4.12 -9.84
N GLU A 120 -4.90 4.69 -10.99
CA GLU A 120 -4.65 4.17 -12.33
C GLU A 120 -3.18 3.79 -12.56
N TYR A 121 -2.26 4.66 -12.17
CA TYR A 121 -0.83 4.46 -12.42
C TYR A 121 -0.12 3.56 -11.41
N SER A 122 -0.77 3.17 -10.31
CA SER A 122 -0.24 2.20 -9.34
C SER A 122 -0.99 0.87 -9.34
N TYR A 123 -2.11 0.78 -10.05
CA TYR A 123 -2.93 -0.41 -10.06
C TYR A 123 -2.26 -1.55 -10.83
N CYS A 124 -2.14 -2.70 -10.17
CA CYS A 124 -1.55 -3.90 -10.73
C CYS A 124 -2.57 -5.07 -10.67
N PRO A 125 -3.10 -5.55 -11.81
CA PRO A 125 -3.94 -6.74 -11.81
C PRO A 125 -3.09 -7.99 -11.50
N ARG A 126 -3.71 -8.97 -10.83
CA ARG A 126 -3.06 -10.26 -10.53
C ARG A 126 -2.82 -11.05 -11.81
N GLU A 127 -1.60 -11.54 -11.97
CA GLU A 127 -1.20 -12.32 -13.14
C GLU A 127 -1.63 -13.79 -13.02
N LYS A 128 -1.75 -14.47 -14.15
CA LYS A 128 -2.12 -15.89 -14.18
C LYS A 128 -1.01 -16.73 -13.55
N GLY A 129 -1.33 -17.47 -12.50
CA GLY A 129 -0.37 -18.34 -11.78
C GLY A 129 0.41 -17.63 -10.67
N GLU A 130 0.25 -16.32 -10.50
CA GLU A 130 0.89 -15.56 -9.43
C GLU A 130 0.24 -15.89 -8.07
N SER A 131 1.05 -16.08 -7.02
CA SER A 131 0.53 -16.28 -5.66
C SER A 131 -0.14 -15.02 -5.13
N GLN A 132 -0.91 -15.14 -4.03
CA GLN A 132 -1.54 -13.97 -3.46
C GLN A 132 -0.51 -13.05 -2.81
N GLU A 133 0.49 -13.61 -2.11
CA GLU A 133 1.55 -12.81 -1.48
C GLU A 133 2.37 -12.06 -2.55
N LYS A 134 2.86 -12.76 -3.59
CA LYS A 134 3.66 -12.13 -4.66
C LYS A 134 2.93 -11.00 -5.37
N TRP A 135 1.64 -11.20 -5.64
CA TRP A 135 0.79 -10.14 -6.19
C TRP A 135 0.66 -8.93 -5.27
N GLN A 136 0.44 -9.18 -3.97
CA GLN A 136 0.32 -8.11 -2.98
C GLN A 136 1.62 -7.32 -2.84
N THR A 137 2.77 -7.98 -2.73
CA THR A 137 4.09 -7.33 -2.70
C THR A 137 4.33 -6.50 -3.95
N ARG A 138 3.98 -7.00 -5.14
CA ARG A 138 4.06 -6.23 -6.39
C ARG A 138 3.15 -5.00 -6.39
N CYS A 139 1.93 -5.11 -5.87
CA CYS A 139 1.03 -3.96 -5.68
C CYS A 139 1.61 -2.90 -4.74
N VAL A 140 2.28 -3.33 -3.66
CA VAL A 140 2.94 -2.42 -2.71
C VAL A 140 4.15 -1.74 -3.37
N TYR A 141 4.99 -2.51 -4.06
CA TYR A 141 6.13 -1.96 -4.80
C TYR A 141 5.71 -0.96 -5.87
N SER A 142 4.67 -1.27 -6.65
CA SER A 142 4.13 -0.34 -7.65
C SER A 142 3.61 0.96 -7.02
N ALA A 143 2.99 0.90 -5.84
CA ALA A 143 2.61 2.08 -5.09
C ALA A 143 3.82 2.89 -4.63
N ALA A 144 4.90 2.24 -4.18
CA ALA A 144 6.13 2.92 -3.78
C ALA A 144 6.78 3.68 -4.96
N VAL A 145 6.89 3.02 -6.13
CA VAL A 145 7.37 3.65 -7.37
C VAL A 145 6.48 4.81 -7.79
N TRP A 146 5.16 4.64 -7.68
CA TRP A 146 4.21 5.71 -7.97
C TRP A 146 4.44 6.93 -7.07
N TYR A 147 4.62 6.74 -5.75
CA TYR A 147 4.89 7.84 -4.82
C TYR A 147 6.17 8.60 -5.18
N TYR A 148 7.27 7.88 -5.42
CA TYR A 148 8.53 8.50 -5.78
C TYR A 148 8.41 9.36 -7.04
N ASN A 149 7.79 8.82 -8.10
CA ASN A 149 7.59 9.53 -9.36
C ASN A 149 6.60 10.69 -9.22
N HIS A 150 5.50 10.49 -8.48
CA HIS A 150 4.46 11.51 -8.25
C HIS A 150 5.01 12.72 -7.48
N LEU A 151 5.96 12.50 -6.57
CA LEU A 151 6.66 13.55 -5.85
C LEU A 151 7.88 14.09 -6.61
N ALA A 152 7.99 13.83 -7.92
CA ALA A 152 9.07 14.28 -8.78
C ALA A 152 10.48 13.95 -8.23
N GLY A 153 10.62 12.83 -7.51
CA GLY A 153 11.86 12.43 -6.87
C GLY A 153 12.30 13.30 -5.68
N MET A 154 11.46 14.21 -5.18
CA MET A 154 11.77 15.05 -4.02
C MET A 154 11.90 14.25 -2.72
N ARG A 155 11.31 13.05 -2.66
CA ARG A 155 11.33 12.20 -1.48
C ARG A 155 11.60 10.76 -1.86
N ASN A 156 12.65 10.20 -1.28
CA ASN A 156 12.94 8.77 -1.38
C ASN A 156 11.84 7.95 -0.70
N VAL A 157 11.58 6.77 -1.24
CA VAL A 157 10.60 5.84 -0.70
C VAL A 157 11.32 4.56 -0.29
N VAL A 158 11.09 4.11 0.94
CA VAL A 158 11.64 2.87 1.49
C VAL A 158 10.50 1.88 1.66
N MET A 159 10.48 0.84 0.82
CA MET A 159 9.60 -0.30 1.01
C MET A 159 10.25 -1.28 1.98
N ILE A 160 9.52 -1.65 3.04
CA ILE A 160 10.00 -2.63 4.02
C ILE A 160 9.24 -3.93 3.82
N THR A 161 9.95 -5.05 3.67
CA THR A 161 9.38 -6.38 3.44
C THR A 161 10.19 -7.47 4.16
N ASP A 162 9.54 -8.55 4.56
CA ASP A 162 10.19 -9.77 5.05
C ASP A 162 10.53 -10.76 3.92
N ASP A 163 10.13 -10.48 2.68
CA ASP A 163 10.43 -11.29 1.50
C ASP A 163 11.79 -10.93 0.87
N GLN A 164 12.77 -11.81 1.07
CA GLN A 164 14.10 -11.68 0.50
C GLN A 164 14.11 -11.79 -1.04
N GLU A 165 13.18 -12.54 -1.64
CA GLU A 165 13.05 -12.59 -3.10
C GLU A 165 12.62 -11.23 -3.65
N ALA A 166 11.69 -10.56 -2.96
CA ALA A 166 11.24 -9.22 -3.32
C ALA A 166 12.37 -8.18 -3.22
N VAL A 167 13.21 -8.25 -2.19
CA VAL A 167 14.40 -7.40 -2.07
C VAL A 167 15.33 -7.59 -3.26
N ALA A 168 15.69 -8.85 -3.57
CA ALA A 168 16.59 -9.17 -4.68
C ALA A 168 16.03 -8.71 -6.04
N GLN A 169 14.71 -8.82 -6.23
CA GLN A 169 14.04 -8.47 -7.46
C GLN A 169 13.90 -6.96 -7.66
N TYR A 170 13.51 -6.22 -6.62
CA TYR A 170 13.02 -4.86 -6.77
C TYR A 170 14.02 -3.77 -6.38
N ASN A 171 14.98 -4.05 -5.48
CA ASN A 171 15.87 -3.03 -4.92
C ASN A 171 16.74 -2.30 -5.96
N SER A 172 16.99 -2.89 -7.13
CA SER A 172 17.82 -2.31 -8.19
C SER A 172 17.03 -1.67 -9.33
N LEU A 173 15.69 -1.75 -9.31
CA LEU A 173 14.86 -1.34 -10.45
C LEU A 173 14.56 0.16 -10.48
N ASN A 174 14.70 0.86 -9.35
CA ASN A 174 14.44 2.30 -9.27
C ASN A 174 15.43 2.97 -8.31
N SER A 175 16.07 4.06 -8.74
CA SER A 175 17.12 4.73 -7.96
C SER A 175 16.65 5.43 -6.69
N GLY A 176 15.35 5.72 -6.56
CA GLY A 176 14.78 6.40 -5.40
C GLY A 176 13.75 5.57 -4.62
N VAL A 177 13.58 4.30 -4.99
CA VAL A 177 12.78 3.33 -4.23
C VAL A 177 13.70 2.24 -3.73
N TYR A 178 13.93 2.25 -2.41
CA TYR A 178 14.74 1.25 -1.74
C TYR A 178 13.84 0.14 -1.22
N VAL A 179 14.23 -1.12 -1.41
CA VAL A 179 13.49 -2.27 -0.88
C VAL A 179 14.39 -2.96 0.13
N MET A 180 13.97 -2.96 1.39
CA MET A 180 14.78 -3.42 2.52
C MET A 180 14.07 -4.50 3.31
N SER A 181 14.87 -5.44 3.82
CA SER A 181 14.41 -6.38 4.85
C SER A 181 14.84 -5.95 6.24
N VAL A 182 14.08 -6.38 7.24
CA VAL A 182 14.35 -6.15 8.67
C VAL A 182 15.24 -7.26 9.27
N GLN A 183 15.56 -8.29 8.49
CA GLN A 183 16.42 -9.42 8.88
C GLN A 183 17.88 -9.24 8.45
#